data_AF-A0A3N4GEF2-F1
#
_entry.id   AF-A0A3N4GEF2-F1
#
_cell.length_a   1.000
_cell.length_b   1.000
_cell.length_c   1.000
_cell.angle_alpha   90.00
_cell.angle_beta   90.00
_cell.angle_gamma   90.00
#
_symmetry.space_group_name_H-M   'P 1'
#
loop_
_entity.id
_entity.type
_entity.pdbx_description
1 polymer ?
#
loop_
_entity_poly.entity_id
_entity_poly.type
_entity_poly.pdbx_seq_one_letter_code
_entity_poly.pdbx_strand_id
1 'polypeptide(L)'
;MTDRRGELARVLEGAPSTVCDALPAVVRAEVLAAARHHRRLLTIAVTGRPGTGRDTMTRAVRERLRVGALGPGEDPDAIDGADLWVHVIVSEVRPADHEILASLPAERTIVVLGKADTHPDPRDAAHAAADAARTLRRPVTAVSALLACADVTEAEWIFLADLVARDEQMPSMAGHFLMGDPGGRERTLRRGLLRRLDRFGIETALDLLGAGVVADVDGLNAALHRLSGIEAIVPTVAARVGEVRARRECLVRDRLEGRAVAGIAREGIEQLLRMPEVVR
;
A
#
# COMPACT_ATOMS: atom_id res chain seq x y z
N MET A 1 -5.44 19.62 -30.86
CA MET A 1 -6.12 18.44 -30.27
C MET A 1 -7.19 18.95 -29.34
N THR A 2 -8.44 19.03 -29.81
CA THR A 2 -9.58 19.42 -28.99
C THR A 2 -9.78 18.38 -27.89
N ASP A 3 -9.72 18.82 -26.64
CA ASP A 3 -9.96 17.98 -25.48
C ASP A 3 -11.37 17.38 -25.58
N ARG A 4 -11.45 16.07 -25.80
CA ARG A 4 -12.71 15.32 -25.94
C ARG A 4 -13.37 15.03 -24.57
N ARG A 5 -12.78 15.52 -23.48
CA ARG A 5 -13.30 15.34 -22.13
C ARG A 5 -14.40 16.38 -21.89
N GLY A 6 -15.57 15.93 -21.42
CA GLY A 6 -16.69 16.83 -21.11
C GLY A 6 -16.37 17.82 -20.00
N GLU A 7 -17.24 18.80 -19.79
CA GLU A 7 -17.01 19.92 -18.87
C GLU A 7 -16.76 19.43 -17.44
N LEU A 8 -17.50 18.41 -16.97
CA LEU A 8 -17.26 17.78 -15.67
C LEU A 8 -15.81 17.27 -15.53
N ALA A 9 -15.31 16.52 -16.51
CA ALA A 9 -13.97 15.92 -16.44
C ALA A 9 -12.88 17.00 -16.33
N ARG A 10 -13.03 18.10 -17.08
CA ARG A 10 -12.18 19.28 -16.95
C ARG A 10 -12.19 19.87 -15.55
N VAL A 11 -13.37 20.05 -14.95
CA VAL A 11 -13.50 20.56 -13.58
C VAL A 11 -12.86 19.63 -12.56
N LEU A 12 -13.05 18.31 -12.72
CA LEU A 12 -12.44 17.31 -11.86
C LEU A 12 -10.90 17.33 -11.94
N GLU A 13 -10.34 17.66 -13.09
CA GLU A 13 -8.90 17.89 -13.28
C GLU A 13 -8.42 19.25 -12.76
N GLY A 14 -9.34 20.13 -12.39
CA GLY A 14 -9.06 21.44 -11.79
C GLY A 14 -9.05 22.60 -12.79
N ALA A 15 -9.52 22.39 -14.01
CA ALA A 15 -9.67 23.48 -14.97
C ALA A 15 -10.85 24.39 -14.57
N PRO A 16 -10.76 25.71 -14.85
CA PRO A 16 -11.89 26.61 -14.66
C PRO A 16 -13.06 26.23 -15.58
N SER A 17 -14.28 26.46 -15.09
CA SER A 17 -15.53 26.18 -15.78
C SER A 17 -16.57 27.23 -15.42
N THR A 18 -16.99 28.00 -16.42
CA THR A 18 -18.06 29.00 -16.26
C THR A 18 -19.40 28.35 -15.92
N VAL A 19 -19.63 27.12 -16.39
CA VAL A 19 -20.80 26.31 -16.05
C VAL A 19 -20.80 25.97 -14.56
N CYS A 20 -19.66 25.52 -14.03
CA CYS A 20 -19.51 25.24 -12.60
C CYS A 20 -19.65 26.51 -11.76
N ASP A 21 -19.14 27.65 -12.23
CA ASP A 21 -19.21 28.92 -11.51
C ASP A 21 -20.65 29.45 -11.40
N ALA A 22 -21.46 29.21 -12.43
CA ALA A 22 -22.88 29.58 -12.47
C ALA A 22 -23.80 28.70 -11.59
N LEU A 23 -23.31 27.57 -11.07
CA LEU A 23 -24.09 26.71 -10.18
C LEU A 23 -24.40 27.40 -8.85
N PRO A 24 -25.54 27.07 -8.20
CA PRO A 24 -25.82 27.50 -6.83
C PRO A 24 -24.67 27.13 -5.89
N ALA A 25 -24.38 28.01 -4.92
CA ALA A 25 -23.20 27.90 -4.06
C ALA A 25 -23.04 26.53 -3.39
N VAL A 26 -24.14 25.91 -2.96
CA VAL A 26 -24.13 24.57 -2.34
C VAL A 26 -23.70 23.49 -3.35
N VAL A 27 -24.28 23.48 -4.55
CA VAL A 27 -23.95 22.51 -5.60
C VAL A 27 -22.52 22.73 -6.10
N ARG A 28 -22.11 23.99 -6.29
CA ARG A 28 -20.73 24.34 -6.65
C ARG A 28 -19.74 23.85 -5.60
N ALA A 29 -20.02 24.04 -4.31
CA ALA A 29 -19.16 23.53 -3.24
C ALA A 29 -19.05 22.00 -3.25
N GLU A 30 -20.14 21.28 -3.54
CA GLU A 30 -20.12 19.83 -3.73
C GLU A 30 -19.24 19.41 -4.92
N VAL A 31 -19.38 20.06 -6.08
CA VAL A 31 -18.57 19.79 -7.27
C VAL A 31 -17.08 20.05 -6.99
N LEU A 32 -16.75 21.16 -6.31
CA LEU A 32 -15.38 21.46 -5.94
C LEU A 32 -14.81 20.47 -4.92
N ALA A 33 -15.63 19.99 -3.98
CA ALA A 33 -15.25 18.93 -3.05
C ALA A 33 -15.00 17.60 -3.78
N ALA A 34 -15.86 17.25 -4.73
CA ALA A 34 -15.69 16.12 -5.63
C ALA A 34 -14.41 16.24 -6.48
N ALA A 35 -14.09 17.42 -7.03
CA ALA A 35 -12.85 17.67 -7.76
C ALA A 35 -11.60 17.53 -6.89
N ARG A 36 -11.66 17.97 -5.62
CA ARG A 36 -10.57 17.71 -4.65
C ARG A 36 -10.43 16.22 -4.37
N HIS A 37 -11.54 15.51 -4.17
CA HIS A 37 -11.53 14.07 -3.94
C HIS A 37 -11.03 13.29 -5.17
N HIS A 38 -11.40 13.70 -6.38
CA HIS A 38 -10.94 13.08 -7.63
C HIS A 38 -9.42 13.12 -7.77
N ARG A 39 -8.81 14.26 -7.40
CA ARG A 39 -7.36 14.51 -7.49
C ARG A 39 -6.55 14.01 -6.29
N ARG A 40 -7.20 13.55 -5.22
CA ARG A 40 -6.50 13.03 -4.03
C ARG A 40 -5.66 11.79 -4.40
N LEU A 41 -4.61 11.54 -3.63
CA LEU A 41 -3.82 10.32 -3.76
C LEU A 41 -4.73 9.07 -3.70
N LEU A 42 -4.34 8.03 -4.43
CA LEU A 42 -5.00 6.74 -4.32
C LEU A 42 -4.93 6.26 -2.86
N THR A 43 -6.03 5.76 -2.29
CA THR A 43 -6.06 5.14 -0.97
C THR A 43 -6.21 3.64 -1.08
N ILE A 44 -5.34 2.92 -0.37
CA ILE A 44 -5.36 1.46 -0.25
C ILE A 44 -5.74 1.09 1.18
N ALA A 45 -6.83 0.34 1.35
CA ALA A 45 -7.16 -0.28 2.63
C ALA A 45 -6.42 -1.60 2.80
N VAL A 46 -5.78 -1.79 3.95
CA VAL A 46 -5.10 -3.04 4.29
C VAL A 46 -5.99 -3.87 5.21
N THR A 47 -6.31 -5.07 4.76
CA THR A 47 -7.19 -6.02 5.44
C THR A 47 -6.50 -7.37 5.63
N GLY A 48 -7.12 -8.25 6.42
CA GLY A 48 -6.55 -9.52 6.84
C GLY A 48 -6.99 -9.92 8.23
N ARG A 49 -6.64 -11.14 8.62
CA ARG A 49 -6.93 -11.65 9.98
C ARG A 49 -6.10 -10.92 11.05
N PRO A 50 -6.55 -10.90 12.32
CA PRO A 50 -5.69 -10.47 13.42
C PRO A 50 -4.36 -11.25 13.44
N GLY A 51 -3.24 -10.55 13.67
CA GLY A 51 -1.90 -11.16 13.73
C GLY A 51 -1.19 -11.36 12.39
N THR A 52 -1.81 -11.01 11.25
CA THR A 52 -1.16 -11.13 9.92
C THR A 52 -0.15 -10.01 9.61
N GLY A 53 0.01 -9.03 10.49
CA GLY A 53 0.93 -7.90 10.28
C GLY A 53 0.34 -6.76 9.45
N ARG A 54 -0.99 -6.54 9.53
CA ARG A 54 -1.71 -5.49 8.80
C ARG A 54 -1.18 -4.08 9.06
N ASP A 55 -0.81 -3.75 10.29
CA ASP A 55 -0.27 -2.43 10.63
C ASP A 55 1.08 -2.20 9.93
N THR A 56 1.96 -3.20 9.98
CA THR A 56 3.25 -3.17 9.28
C THR A 56 3.05 -3.09 7.77
N MET A 57 2.11 -3.84 7.19
CA MET A 57 1.78 -3.75 5.77
C MET A 57 1.20 -2.39 5.39
N THR A 58 0.35 -1.79 6.23
CA THR A 58 -0.19 -0.44 6.02
C THR A 58 0.94 0.58 5.94
N ARG A 59 1.90 0.50 6.87
CA ARG A 59 3.11 1.33 6.85
C ARG A 59 3.93 1.09 5.58
N ALA A 60 4.18 -0.17 5.21
CA ALA A 60 4.95 -0.53 4.03
C ALA A 60 4.32 0.01 2.74
N VAL A 61 3.00 -0.15 2.58
CA VAL A 61 2.24 0.40 1.45
C VAL A 61 2.36 1.92 1.39
N ARG A 62 2.17 2.61 2.52
CA ARG A 62 2.30 4.08 2.60
C ARG A 62 3.68 4.55 2.16
N GLU A 63 4.72 3.94 2.70
CA GLU A 63 6.12 4.37 2.51
C GLU A 63 6.70 3.97 1.16
N ARG A 64 6.27 2.86 0.57
CA ARG A 64 6.87 2.31 -0.66
C ARG A 64 6.07 2.60 -1.91
N LEU A 65 4.74 2.62 -1.83
CA LEU A 65 3.87 2.88 -2.99
C LEU A 65 3.50 4.35 -3.14
N ARG A 66 3.82 5.21 -2.15
CA ARG A 66 3.49 6.65 -2.14
C ARG A 66 1.99 6.92 -2.33
N VAL A 67 1.18 6.09 -1.69
CA VAL A 67 -0.29 6.15 -1.68
C VAL A 67 -0.79 6.47 -0.27
N GLY A 68 -2.04 6.92 -0.16
CA GLY A 68 -2.74 6.87 1.12
C GLY A 68 -2.93 5.41 1.52
N ALA A 69 -2.70 5.08 2.79
CA ALA A 69 -2.89 3.72 3.29
C ALA A 69 -3.75 3.75 4.57
N LEU A 70 -4.81 2.96 4.57
CA LEU A 70 -5.77 2.83 5.66
C LEU A 70 -5.55 1.48 6.32
N GLY A 71 -5.28 1.51 7.62
CA GLY A 71 -5.00 0.31 8.40
C GLY A 71 -6.16 -0.11 9.30
N PRO A 72 -5.94 -1.12 10.14
CA PRO A 72 -6.84 -1.47 11.23
C PRO A 72 -7.07 -0.27 12.16
N GLY A 73 -8.32 -0.02 12.54
CA GLY A 73 -8.69 1.04 13.49
C GLY A 73 -8.96 2.41 12.86
N GLU A 74 -8.79 2.54 11.54
CA GLU A 74 -9.30 3.69 10.79
C GLU A 74 -10.84 3.66 10.72
N ASP A 75 -11.44 4.80 10.39
CA ASP A 75 -12.89 4.95 10.21
C ASP A 75 -13.43 3.92 9.20
N PRO A 76 -14.44 3.10 9.57
CA PRO A 76 -15.05 2.12 8.67
C PRO A 76 -15.53 2.74 7.35
N ASP A 77 -16.11 3.95 7.38
CA ASP A 77 -16.59 4.63 6.18
C ASP A 77 -15.43 5.00 5.24
N ALA A 78 -14.25 5.31 5.81
CA ALA A 78 -13.05 5.57 5.02
C ALA A 78 -12.49 4.28 4.39
N ILE A 79 -12.55 3.15 5.11
CA ILE A 79 -12.13 1.83 4.60
C ILE A 79 -13.03 1.38 3.46
N ASP A 80 -14.34 1.50 3.59
CA ASP A 80 -15.31 1.15 2.55
C ASP A 80 -15.19 2.07 1.33
N GLY A 81 -14.85 3.34 1.58
CA GLY A 81 -14.54 4.34 0.56
C GLY A 81 -13.15 4.23 -0.08
N ALA A 82 -12.34 3.22 0.27
CA ALA A 82 -11.02 3.03 -0.32
C ALA A 82 -11.08 2.77 -1.83
N ASP A 83 -9.99 3.13 -2.52
CA ASP A 83 -9.90 2.89 -3.96
C ASP A 83 -9.55 1.43 -4.26
N LEU A 84 -8.60 0.88 -3.50
CA LEU A 84 -8.11 -0.50 -3.58
C LEU A 84 -8.00 -1.15 -2.20
N TRP A 85 -7.89 -2.47 -2.17
CA TRP A 85 -7.64 -3.27 -0.98
C TRP A 85 -6.38 -4.11 -1.17
N VAL A 86 -5.58 -4.23 -0.11
CA VAL A 86 -4.53 -5.24 0.02
C VAL A 86 -4.96 -6.19 1.12
N HIS A 87 -5.28 -7.44 0.77
CA HIS A 87 -5.61 -8.49 1.73
C HIS A 87 -4.36 -9.31 2.07
N VAL A 88 -3.99 -9.30 3.35
CA VAL A 88 -2.79 -9.95 3.86
C VAL A 88 -3.14 -11.33 4.43
N ILE A 89 -2.61 -12.37 3.81
CA ILE A 89 -2.58 -13.73 4.36
C ILE A 89 -1.18 -14.03 4.91
N VAL A 90 -1.09 -14.88 5.92
CA VAL A 90 0.18 -15.34 6.48
C VAL A 90 0.03 -16.84 6.66
N SER A 91 0.88 -17.63 5.99
CA SER A 91 0.79 -19.09 5.86
C SER A 91 -0.41 -19.59 5.04
N GLU A 92 -0.90 -20.78 5.36
CA GLU A 92 -2.02 -21.44 4.68
C GLU A 92 -3.28 -20.56 4.65
N VAL A 93 -3.98 -20.63 3.52
CA VAL A 93 -5.26 -19.97 3.30
C VAL A 93 -6.31 -20.58 4.22
N ARG A 94 -7.00 -19.74 5.02
CA ARG A 94 -8.02 -20.19 5.95
C ARG A 94 -9.43 -19.88 5.44
N PRO A 95 -10.48 -20.55 5.96
CA PRO A 95 -11.87 -20.22 5.63
C PRO A 95 -12.21 -18.73 5.84
N ALA A 96 -11.74 -18.13 6.92
CA ALA A 96 -11.92 -16.71 7.18
C ALA A 96 -11.26 -15.79 6.12
N ASP A 97 -10.19 -16.25 5.44
CA ASP A 97 -9.60 -15.50 4.33
C ASP A 97 -10.55 -15.51 3.11
N HIS A 98 -11.25 -16.62 2.86
CA HIS A 98 -12.28 -16.69 1.81
C HIS A 98 -13.49 -15.80 2.13
N GLU A 99 -13.95 -15.78 3.37
CA GLU A 99 -15.09 -14.95 3.81
C GLU A 99 -14.78 -13.46 3.61
N ILE A 100 -13.59 -13.01 4.04
CA ILE A 100 -13.15 -11.63 3.83
C ILE A 100 -13.01 -11.33 2.34
N LEU A 101 -12.38 -12.21 1.55
CA LEU A 101 -12.19 -11.97 0.11
C LEU A 101 -13.50 -12.00 -0.69
N ALA A 102 -14.54 -12.65 -0.18
CA ALA A 102 -15.88 -12.67 -0.77
C ALA A 102 -16.66 -11.38 -0.50
N SER A 103 -16.38 -10.68 0.61
CA SER A 103 -17.00 -9.37 0.89
C SER A 103 -16.30 -8.22 0.17
N LEU A 104 -15.08 -8.43 -0.32
CA LEU A 104 -14.29 -7.42 -1.01
C LEU A 104 -14.49 -7.43 -2.53
N PRO A 105 -14.41 -6.26 -3.19
CA PRO A 105 -14.47 -6.14 -4.65
C PRO A 105 -13.27 -6.84 -5.31
N ALA A 106 -13.51 -7.93 -6.03
CA ALA A 106 -12.46 -8.78 -6.59
C ALA A 106 -11.50 -8.02 -7.51
N GLU A 107 -12.03 -7.09 -8.31
CA GLU A 107 -11.28 -6.28 -9.27
C GLU A 107 -10.39 -5.24 -8.57
N ARG A 108 -10.67 -4.91 -7.31
CA ARG A 108 -9.93 -3.88 -6.56
C ARG A 108 -9.12 -4.44 -5.41
N THR A 109 -9.04 -5.77 -5.32
CA THR A 109 -8.37 -6.47 -4.22
C THR A 109 -7.10 -7.15 -4.71
N ILE A 110 -5.97 -6.73 -4.15
CA ILE A 110 -4.66 -7.37 -4.30
C ILE A 110 -4.45 -8.30 -3.11
N VAL A 111 -4.04 -9.53 -3.35
CA VAL A 111 -3.75 -10.49 -2.27
C VAL A 111 -2.25 -10.63 -2.13
N VAL A 112 -1.76 -10.59 -0.89
CA VAL A 112 -0.34 -10.75 -0.58
C VAL A 112 -0.14 -11.84 0.46
N LEU A 113 0.85 -12.70 0.23
CA LEU A 113 1.40 -13.56 1.25
C LEU A 113 2.40 -12.71 2.07
N GLY A 114 1.92 -12.21 3.20
CA GLY A 114 2.72 -11.47 4.16
C GLY A 114 3.73 -12.36 4.88
N LYS A 115 4.72 -11.71 5.50
CA LYS A 115 5.81 -12.37 6.26
C LYS A 115 6.64 -13.33 5.41
N ALA A 116 6.91 -12.94 4.15
CA ALA A 116 7.79 -13.71 3.26
C ALA A 116 9.18 -13.96 3.89
N ASP A 117 9.63 -13.08 4.77
CA ASP A 117 10.86 -13.19 5.59
C ASP A 117 10.87 -14.37 6.58
N THR A 118 9.72 -15.02 6.83
CA THR A 118 9.70 -16.24 7.67
C THR A 118 10.07 -17.51 6.90
N HIS A 119 10.23 -17.41 5.58
CA HIS A 119 10.70 -18.51 4.74
C HIS A 119 12.23 -18.47 4.65
N PRO A 120 12.92 -19.62 4.80
CA PRO A 120 14.38 -19.68 4.71
C PRO A 120 14.94 -19.23 3.34
N ASP A 121 14.24 -19.55 2.25
CA ASP A 121 14.60 -19.15 0.88
C ASP A 121 13.45 -18.32 0.27
N PRO A 122 13.74 -17.17 -0.39
CA PRO A 122 12.75 -16.42 -1.16
C PRO A 122 11.94 -17.25 -2.16
N ARG A 123 12.51 -18.34 -2.70
CA ARG A 123 11.82 -19.30 -3.58
C ARG A 123 10.71 -20.04 -2.86
N ASP A 124 10.89 -20.35 -1.58
CA ASP A 124 9.86 -21.01 -0.78
C ASP A 124 8.68 -20.08 -0.51
N ALA A 125 8.95 -18.80 -0.25
CA ALA A 125 7.90 -17.78 -0.14
C ALA A 125 7.13 -17.64 -1.47
N ALA A 126 7.84 -17.67 -2.60
CA ALA A 126 7.21 -17.62 -3.93
C ALA A 126 6.34 -18.86 -4.21
N HIS A 127 6.80 -20.06 -3.85
CA HIS A 127 6.00 -21.29 -3.97
C HIS A 127 4.77 -21.26 -3.06
N ALA A 128 4.92 -20.83 -1.81
CA ALA A 128 3.78 -20.68 -0.89
C ALA A 128 2.75 -19.67 -1.41
N ALA A 129 3.20 -18.57 -2.04
CA ALA A 129 2.31 -17.62 -2.69
C ALA A 129 1.60 -18.25 -3.91
N ALA A 130 2.29 -19.04 -4.72
CA ALA A 130 1.69 -19.76 -5.85
C ALA A 130 0.64 -20.78 -5.39
N ASP A 131 0.88 -21.48 -4.28
CA ASP A 131 -0.07 -22.42 -3.68
C ASP A 131 -1.30 -21.70 -3.15
N ALA A 132 -1.11 -20.60 -2.42
CA ALA A 132 -2.21 -19.75 -1.99
C ALA A 132 -3.01 -19.20 -3.18
N ALA A 133 -2.32 -18.84 -4.27
CA ALA A 133 -2.98 -18.35 -5.48
C ALA A 133 -3.86 -19.41 -6.14
N ARG A 134 -3.42 -20.67 -6.18
CA ARG A 134 -4.24 -21.80 -6.67
C ARG A 134 -5.46 -22.02 -5.80
N THR A 135 -5.31 -21.99 -4.47
CA THR A 135 -6.40 -22.17 -3.51
C THR A 135 -7.43 -21.03 -3.58
N LEU A 136 -6.98 -19.79 -3.67
CA LEU A 136 -7.83 -18.60 -3.75
C LEU A 136 -8.38 -18.33 -5.16
N ARG A 137 -7.81 -18.97 -6.20
CA ARG A 137 -8.04 -18.66 -7.62
C ARG A 137 -7.83 -17.18 -7.93
N ARG A 138 -6.83 -16.57 -7.30
CA ARG A 138 -6.45 -15.16 -7.45
C ARG A 138 -4.93 -15.03 -7.38
N PRO A 139 -4.30 -14.08 -8.09
CA PRO A 139 -2.87 -13.83 -7.94
C PRO A 139 -2.52 -13.48 -6.50
N VAL A 140 -1.44 -14.06 -5.98
CA VAL A 140 -0.89 -13.78 -4.65
C VAL A 140 0.58 -13.44 -4.81
N THR A 141 1.02 -12.34 -4.21
CA THR A 141 2.43 -11.90 -4.22
C THR A 141 3.05 -12.07 -2.84
N ALA A 142 4.22 -12.70 -2.76
CA ALA A 142 4.98 -12.80 -1.51
C ALA A 142 5.59 -11.44 -1.15
N VAL A 143 5.35 -10.97 0.07
CA VAL A 143 5.82 -9.67 0.56
C VAL A 143 6.27 -9.77 2.02
N SER A 144 7.46 -9.25 2.33
CA SER A 144 7.87 -8.92 3.69
C SER A 144 7.59 -7.45 3.98
N ALA A 145 6.49 -7.16 4.68
CA ALA A 145 6.20 -5.78 5.11
C ALA A 145 7.28 -5.23 6.05
N LEU A 146 7.92 -6.10 6.84
CA LEU A 146 8.96 -5.70 7.79
C LEU A 146 10.19 -5.20 7.05
N LEU A 147 10.72 -5.98 6.10
CA LEU A 147 11.85 -5.57 5.28
C LEU A 147 11.51 -4.38 4.39
N ALA A 148 10.27 -4.26 3.91
CA ALA A 148 9.82 -3.09 3.15
C ALA A 148 9.90 -1.79 3.97
N CYS A 149 9.75 -1.89 5.30
CA CYS A 149 9.87 -0.79 6.27
C CYS A 149 11.28 -0.69 6.88
N ALA A 150 12.28 -1.41 6.36
CA ALA A 150 13.63 -1.37 6.89
C ALA A 150 14.16 0.06 6.89
N ASP A 151 14.72 0.46 8.03
CA ASP A 151 15.25 1.80 8.28
C ASP A 151 16.39 1.65 9.30
N VAL A 152 17.46 1.01 8.85
CA VAL A 152 18.69 0.83 9.63
C VAL A 152 19.36 2.19 9.76
N THR A 153 19.76 2.53 10.97
CA THR A 153 20.44 3.80 11.27
C THR A 153 21.96 3.65 11.12
N GLU A 154 22.68 4.74 10.94
CA GLU A 154 24.15 4.75 10.88
C GLU A 154 24.80 4.07 12.10
N ALA A 155 24.25 4.32 13.30
CA ALA A 155 24.75 3.71 14.53
C ALA A 155 24.58 2.19 14.55
N GLU A 156 23.56 1.68 13.86
CA GLU A 156 23.29 0.25 13.77
C GLU A 156 24.06 -0.40 12.64
N TRP A 157 24.26 0.32 11.53
CA TRP A 157 25.20 -0.08 10.49
C TRP A 157 26.60 -0.30 11.06
N ILE A 158 27.14 0.67 11.80
CA ILE A 158 28.45 0.55 12.48
C ILE A 158 28.46 -0.66 13.42
N PHE A 159 27.36 -0.87 14.15
CA PHE A 159 27.24 -2.00 15.07
C PHE A 159 27.19 -3.35 14.34
N LEU A 160 26.44 -3.47 13.25
CA LEU A 160 26.42 -4.68 12.41
C LEU A 160 27.79 -4.95 11.80
N ALA A 161 28.50 -3.91 11.34
CA ALA A 161 29.86 -4.05 10.82
C ALA A 161 30.85 -4.54 11.90
N ASP A 162 30.71 -4.06 13.14
CA ASP A 162 31.49 -4.56 14.28
C ASP A 162 31.17 -6.01 14.63
N LEU A 163 29.90 -6.43 14.56
CA LEU A 163 29.52 -7.84 14.71
C LEU A 163 30.19 -8.72 13.66
N VAL A 164 30.17 -8.31 12.38
CA VAL A 164 30.85 -9.01 11.29
C VAL A 164 32.36 -9.09 11.51
N ALA A 165 32.99 -7.98 11.94
CA ALA A 165 34.42 -7.95 12.25
C ALA A 165 34.82 -8.89 13.41
N ARG A 166 33.88 -9.15 14.33
CA ARG A 166 34.02 -10.09 15.45
C ARG A 166 33.58 -11.52 15.12
N ASP A 167 33.20 -11.80 13.87
CA ASP A 167 32.58 -13.06 13.43
C ASP A 167 31.38 -13.47 14.29
N GLU A 168 30.61 -12.49 14.78
CA GLU A 168 29.42 -12.72 15.57
C GLU A 168 28.19 -12.90 14.65
N GLN A 169 27.58 -14.08 14.74
CA GLN A 169 26.41 -14.45 13.97
C GLN A 169 25.12 -14.23 14.76
N MET A 170 24.00 -14.08 14.04
CA MET A 170 22.69 -14.05 14.69
C MET A 170 22.38 -15.40 15.35
N PRO A 171 22.08 -15.44 16.67
CA PRO A 171 21.74 -16.68 17.34
C PRO A 171 20.43 -17.30 16.84
N SER A 172 20.31 -18.63 16.94
CA SER A 172 19.09 -19.37 16.58
C SER A 172 17.85 -18.92 17.38
N MET A 173 18.04 -18.43 18.60
CA MET A 173 16.97 -17.84 19.42
C MET A 173 17.16 -16.34 19.53
N ALA A 174 16.19 -15.55 19.05
CA ALA A 174 16.24 -14.08 19.09
C ALA A 174 16.46 -13.52 20.51
N GLY A 175 15.98 -14.21 21.56
CA GLY A 175 16.23 -13.81 22.94
C GLY A 175 17.71 -13.83 23.33
N HIS A 176 18.52 -14.71 22.75
CA HIS A 176 19.97 -14.75 22.98
C HIS A 176 20.69 -13.57 22.35
N PHE A 177 20.16 -13.03 21.25
CA PHE A 177 20.67 -11.80 20.66
C PHE A 177 20.48 -10.59 21.58
N LEU A 178 19.64 -10.69 22.62
CA LEU A 178 19.47 -9.64 23.63
C LEU A 178 20.30 -9.90 24.89
N MET A 179 21.22 -10.88 24.93
CA MET A 179 22.09 -11.05 26.09
C MET A 179 23.07 -9.87 26.24
N GLY A 180 23.45 -9.55 27.48
CA GLY A 180 24.29 -8.39 27.82
C GLY A 180 23.66 -7.45 28.86
N ASP A 181 24.45 -6.48 29.31
CA ASP A 181 24.12 -5.58 30.42
C ASP A 181 22.78 -4.85 30.22
N PRO A 182 21.80 -5.01 31.14
CA PRO A 182 20.53 -4.29 31.07
C PRO A 182 20.72 -2.77 31.02
N GLY A 183 20.18 -2.13 29.98
CA GLY A 183 20.30 -0.68 29.79
C GLY A 183 21.58 -0.23 29.07
N GLY A 184 22.52 -1.15 28.79
CA GLY A 184 23.71 -0.87 28.00
C GLY A 184 23.39 -0.41 26.57
N ARG A 185 24.30 0.37 25.99
CA ARG A 185 24.20 0.90 24.61
C ARG A 185 24.03 -0.22 23.58
N GLU A 186 24.85 -1.28 23.69
CA GLU A 186 24.80 -2.44 22.81
C GLU A 186 23.44 -3.16 22.86
N ARG A 187 22.92 -3.43 24.06
CA ARG A 187 21.60 -4.03 24.25
C ARG A 187 20.49 -3.18 23.61
N THR A 188 20.63 -1.86 23.67
CA THR A 188 19.68 -0.93 23.02
C THR A 188 19.73 -1.03 21.50
N LEU A 189 20.92 -1.13 20.90
CA LEU A 189 21.10 -1.35 19.46
C LEU A 189 20.54 -2.71 19.03
N ARG A 190 20.87 -3.79 19.74
CA ARG A 190 20.34 -5.15 19.48
C ARG A 190 18.81 -5.19 19.52
N ARG A 191 18.19 -4.55 20.52
CA ARG A 191 16.73 -4.42 20.61
C ARG A 191 16.14 -3.57 19.50
N GLY A 192 16.80 -2.50 19.09
CA GLY A 192 16.40 -1.66 17.97
C GLY A 192 16.37 -2.46 16.66
N LEU A 193 17.46 -3.15 16.37
CA LEU A 193 17.61 -4.06 15.23
C LEU A 193 16.53 -5.14 15.21
N LEU A 194 16.34 -5.89 16.31
CA LEU A 194 15.30 -6.93 16.37
C LEU A 194 13.91 -6.38 16.12
N ARG A 195 13.60 -5.18 16.63
CA ARG A 195 12.29 -4.57 16.39
C ARG A 195 12.09 -4.17 14.93
N ARG A 196 13.14 -3.73 14.23
CA ARG A 196 13.05 -3.23 12.84
C ARG A 196 13.20 -4.30 11.78
N LEU A 197 14.06 -5.28 12.02
CA LEU A 197 14.46 -6.28 11.02
C LEU A 197 14.07 -7.70 11.39
N ASP A 198 13.76 -7.94 12.67
CA ASP A 198 13.65 -9.28 13.27
C ASP A 198 14.92 -10.13 13.00
N ARG A 199 14.88 -11.41 13.35
CA ARG A 199 16.00 -12.34 13.16
C ARG A 199 16.42 -12.44 11.69
N PHE A 200 15.48 -12.68 10.77
CA PHE A 200 15.78 -12.88 9.35
C PHE A 200 16.47 -11.67 8.72
N GLY A 201 15.98 -10.46 9.01
CA GLY A 201 16.58 -9.25 8.46
C GLY A 201 17.97 -8.95 9.05
N ILE A 202 18.24 -9.33 10.30
CA ILE A 202 19.58 -9.23 10.90
C ILE A 202 20.52 -10.24 10.25
N GLU A 203 20.13 -11.51 10.12
CA GLU A 203 20.90 -12.55 9.41
C GLU A 203 21.27 -12.07 8.00
N THR A 204 20.26 -11.63 7.25
CA THR A 204 20.45 -11.09 5.90
C THR A 204 21.42 -9.89 5.88
N ALA A 205 21.31 -8.99 6.85
CA ALA A 205 22.21 -7.84 6.94
C ALA A 205 23.66 -8.29 7.19
N LEU A 206 23.89 -9.16 8.17
CA LEU A 206 25.22 -9.70 8.47
C LEU A 206 25.84 -10.41 7.26
N ASP A 207 25.05 -11.22 6.54
CA ASP A 207 25.50 -11.90 5.32
C ASP A 207 25.89 -10.92 4.20
N LEU A 208 25.06 -9.89 3.94
CA LEU A 208 25.34 -8.88 2.92
C LEU A 208 26.58 -8.05 3.25
N LEU A 209 26.77 -7.69 4.51
CA LEU A 209 27.96 -6.97 4.99
C LEU A 209 29.20 -7.86 4.90
N GLY A 210 29.13 -9.09 5.41
CA GLY A 210 30.25 -10.05 5.40
C GLY A 210 30.72 -10.42 3.98
N ALA A 211 29.80 -10.47 3.02
CA ALA A 211 30.11 -10.69 1.61
C ALA A 211 30.57 -9.42 0.86
N GLY A 212 30.57 -8.25 1.50
CA GLY A 212 30.94 -6.98 0.86
C GLY A 212 29.98 -6.52 -0.25
N VAL A 213 28.72 -6.98 -0.20
CA VAL A 213 27.69 -6.66 -1.22
C VAL A 213 27.17 -5.23 -1.05
N VAL A 214 27.21 -4.71 0.16
CA VAL A 214 26.74 -3.36 0.52
C VAL A 214 27.90 -2.56 1.12
N ALA A 215 28.03 -1.29 0.72
CA ALA A 215 29.13 -0.43 1.13
C ALA A 215 28.76 0.55 2.27
N ASP A 216 27.47 0.83 2.43
CA ASP A 216 26.93 1.82 3.38
C ASP A 216 25.50 1.46 3.83
N VAL A 217 24.98 2.25 4.78
CA VAL A 217 23.65 2.09 5.37
C VAL A 217 22.52 2.23 4.33
N ASP A 218 22.68 3.13 3.36
CA ASP A 218 21.71 3.34 2.29
C ASP A 218 21.64 2.14 1.35
N GLY A 219 22.80 1.56 1.01
CA GLY A 219 22.93 0.33 0.24
C GLY A 219 22.29 -0.87 0.94
N LEU A 220 22.47 -0.98 2.27
CA LEU A 220 21.79 -2.00 3.07
C LEU A 220 20.28 -1.83 3.06
N ASN A 221 19.77 -0.64 3.37
CA ASN A 221 18.34 -0.36 3.37
C ASN A 221 17.73 -0.64 1.98
N ALA A 222 18.39 -0.21 0.90
CA ALA A 222 17.94 -0.50 -0.46
C ALA A 222 17.94 -2.00 -0.78
N ALA A 223 18.92 -2.77 -0.28
CA ALA A 223 18.94 -4.22 -0.45
C ALA A 223 17.78 -4.90 0.28
N LEU A 224 17.52 -4.52 1.53
CA LEU A 224 16.39 -5.04 2.31
C LEU A 224 15.04 -4.67 1.68
N HIS A 225 14.90 -3.45 1.15
CA HIS A 225 13.70 -3.04 0.42
C HIS A 225 13.48 -3.88 -0.84
N ARG A 226 14.53 -4.18 -1.61
CA ARG A 226 14.41 -5.08 -2.78
C ARG A 226 13.99 -6.50 -2.38
N LEU A 227 14.61 -7.04 -1.34
CA LEU A 227 14.27 -8.38 -0.82
C LEU A 227 12.85 -8.48 -0.27
N SER A 228 12.25 -7.35 0.13
CA SER A 228 10.88 -7.32 0.66
C SER A 228 9.81 -7.78 -0.34
N GLY A 229 10.08 -7.75 -1.64
CA GLY A 229 9.11 -8.11 -2.68
C GLY A 229 7.96 -7.11 -2.88
N ILE A 230 7.89 -6.02 -2.12
CA ILE A 230 6.77 -5.06 -2.21
C ILE A 230 6.73 -4.33 -3.56
N GLU A 231 7.85 -4.20 -4.26
CA GLU A 231 7.87 -3.58 -5.59
C GLU A 231 7.07 -4.40 -6.62
N ALA A 232 6.92 -5.72 -6.40
CA ALA A 232 6.17 -6.59 -7.30
C ALA A 232 4.66 -6.27 -7.36
N ILE A 233 4.11 -5.57 -6.35
CA ILE A 233 2.70 -5.14 -6.39
C ILE A 233 2.50 -3.80 -7.10
N VAL A 234 3.56 -3.03 -7.36
CA VAL A 234 3.50 -1.69 -7.99
C VAL A 234 2.85 -1.73 -9.38
N PRO A 235 3.20 -2.65 -10.30
CA PRO A 235 2.55 -2.72 -11.61
C PRO A 235 1.06 -2.96 -11.52
N THR A 236 0.63 -3.83 -10.58
CA THR A 236 -0.79 -4.11 -10.34
C THR A 236 -1.53 -2.89 -9.83
N VAL A 237 -0.95 -2.13 -8.90
CA VAL A 237 -1.54 -0.87 -8.43
C VAL A 237 -1.61 0.16 -9.56
N ALA A 238 -0.54 0.32 -10.33
CA ALA A 238 -0.45 1.27 -11.43
C ALA A 238 -1.50 0.98 -12.52
N ALA A 239 -1.72 -0.29 -12.87
CA ALA A 239 -2.73 -0.72 -13.83
C ALA A 239 -4.16 -0.31 -13.43
N ARG A 240 -4.43 -0.19 -12.12
CA ARG A 240 -5.75 0.16 -11.58
C ARG A 240 -5.99 1.66 -11.42
N VAL A 241 -4.97 2.51 -11.58
CA VAL A 241 -5.12 3.97 -11.38
C VAL A 241 -6.15 4.56 -12.34
N GLY A 242 -6.15 4.12 -13.60
CA GLY A 242 -7.12 4.57 -14.61
C GLY A 242 -8.56 4.18 -14.23
N GLU A 243 -8.76 2.92 -13.84
CA GLU A 243 -10.07 2.40 -13.41
C GLU A 243 -10.59 3.13 -12.17
N VAL A 244 -9.72 3.40 -11.20
CA VAL A 244 -10.06 4.17 -9.99
C VAL A 244 -10.51 5.59 -10.35
N ARG A 245 -9.77 6.27 -11.24
CA ARG A 245 -10.15 7.64 -11.67
C ARG A 245 -11.49 7.64 -12.39
N ALA A 246 -11.72 6.71 -13.30
CA ALA A 246 -12.99 6.56 -14.01
C ALA A 246 -14.14 6.30 -13.02
N ARG A 247 -13.96 5.40 -12.04
CA ARG A 247 -14.96 5.14 -11.01
C ARG A 247 -15.26 6.38 -10.17
N ARG A 248 -14.23 7.12 -9.74
CA ARG A 248 -14.43 8.37 -8.98
C ARG A 248 -15.24 9.38 -9.79
N GLU A 249 -15.00 9.50 -11.10
CA GLU A 249 -15.81 10.34 -11.98
C GLU A 249 -17.27 9.86 -12.05
N CYS A 250 -17.51 8.55 -12.24
CA CYS A 250 -18.87 8.00 -12.27
C CYS A 250 -19.64 8.32 -10.97
N LEU A 251 -19.02 8.14 -9.81
CA LEU A 251 -19.66 8.45 -8.52
C LEU A 251 -20.07 9.93 -8.40
N VAL A 252 -19.26 10.84 -8.95
CA VAL A 252 -19.61 12.27 -8.97
C VAL A 252 -20.77 12.52 -9.92
N ARG A 253 -20.74 11.91 -11.11
CA ARG A 253 -21.81 11.98 -12.09
C ARG A 253 -23.13 11.49 -11.50
N ASP A 254 -23.16 10.30 -10.93
CA ASP A 254 -24.37 9.70 -10.31
C ASP A 254 -24.95 10.62 -9.23
N ARG A 255 -24.10 11.22 -8.39
CA ARG A 255 -24.54 12.16 -7.35
C ARG A 255 -25.16 13.43 -7.95
N LEU A 256 -24.57 13.98 -9.00
CA LEU A 256 -25.09 15.16 -9.69
C LEU A 256 -26.40 14.85 -10.42
N GLU A 257 -26.51 13.70 -11.07
CA GLU A 257 -27.75 13.24 -11.70
C GLU A 257 -28.87 13.10 -10.67
N GLY A 258 -28.59 12.51 -9.50
CA GLY A 258 -29.55 12.44 -8.40
C GLY A 258 -30.07 13.81 -7.94
N ARG A 259 -29.20 14.84 -7.91
CA ARG A 259 -29.61 16.22 -7.61
C ARG A 259 -30.48 16.82 -8.72
N ALA A 260 -30.11 16.62 -9.99
CA ALA A 260 -30.87 17.11 -11.13
C ALA A 260 -32.28 16.47 -11.20
N VAL A 261 -32.39 15.17 -10.91
CA VAL A 261 -33.67 14.45 -10.79
C VAL A 261 -34.53 15.03 -9.66
N ALA A 262 -33.92 15.43 -8.54
CA ALA A 262 -34.59 16.13 -7.45
C ALA A 262 -34.95 17.60 -7.78
N GLY A 263 -34.70 18.08 -9.00
CA GLY A 263 -34.98 19.45 -9.44
C GLY A 263 -33.96 20.49 -8.98
N ILE A 264 -32.85 20.09 -8.36
CA ILE A 264 -31.84 21.00 -7.83
C ILE A 264 -30.85 21.36 -8.93
N ALA A 265 -30.78 22.65 -9.31
CA ALA A 265 -29.82 23.19 -10.29
C ALA A 265 -29.79 22.42 -11.63
N ARG A 266 -30.93 21.87 -12.05
CA ARG A 266 -31.05 20.89 -13.12
C ARG A 266 -30.35 21.30 -14.41
N GLU A 267 -30.65 22.48 -14.95
CA GLU A 267 -30.06 22.95 -16.21
C GLU A 267 -28.54 23.06 -16.16
N GLY A 268 -28.00 23.64 -15.08
CA GLY A 268 -26.55 23.79 -14.89
C GLY A 268 -25.86 22.43 -14.72
N ILE A 269 -26.50 21.49 -14.02
CA ILE A 269 -25.98 20.12 -13.90
C ILE A 269 -26.01 19.40 -15.25
N GLU A 270 -27.12 19.46 -15.99
CA GLU A 270 -27.23 18.85 -17.32
C GLU A 270 -26.18 19.41 -18.28
N GLN A 271 -25.91 20.71 -18.20
CA GLN A 271 -24.84 21.35 -18.99
C GLN A 271 -23.45 20.87 -18.57
N LEU A 272 -23.19 20.71 -17.26
CA LEU A 272 -21.91 20.22 -16.74
C LEU A 272 -21.65 18.76 -17.12
N LEU A 273 -22.70 17.94 -17.11
CA LEU A 273 -22.63 16.51 -17.42
C LEU A 273 -22.60 16.20 -18.92
N ARG A 274 -22.93 17.18 -19.77
CA ARG A 274 -22.98 17.03 -21.23
C ARG A 274 -21.61 16.59 -21.76
N MET A 275 -21.61 15.47 -22.49
CA MET A 275 -20.44 15.04 -23.26
C MET A 275 -20.31 15.94 -24.50
N PRO A 276 -19.09 16.29 -24.94
CA PRO A 276 -18.90 17.07 -26.15
C PRO A 276 -19.37 16.24 -27.34
N GLU A 277 -20.18 16.83 -28.22
CA GLU A 277 -20.63 16.15 -29.44
C GLU A 277 -19.41 15.77 -30.28
N VAL A 278 -19.27 14.48 -30.58
CA VAL A 278 -18.24 14.00 -31.49
C VAL A 278 -18.70 14.39 -32.90
N VAL A 279 -18.25 15.55 -33.37
CA VAL A 279 -18.35 15.92 -34.79
C VAL A 279 -17.54 14.88 -35.57
N ARG A 280 -18.25 14.04 -36.34
CA ARG A 280 -17.66 13.02 -37.23
C ARG A 280 -17.15 13.66 -38.51
#